data_AF-A0A956J7D4-F1
#
_entry.id   AF-A0A956J7D4-F1
#
_cell.length_a   1.000
_cell.length_b   1.000
_cell.length_c   1.000
_cell.angle_alpha   90.00
_cell.angle_beta   90.00
_cell.angle_gamma   90.00
#
_symmetry.space_group_name_H-M   'P 1'
#
loop_
_entity.id
_entity.type
_entity.pdbx_description
1 polymer ?
#
loop_
_entity_poly.entity_id
_entity_poly.type
_entity_poly.pdbx_seq_one_letter_code
_entity_poly.pdbx_strand_id
1 'polypeptide(L)'
;LARTTDAGEQEQYQSRHERHFCGECGSHLWAFNSRWPELVHPVSSAIDTELPKSPETTHMMLGSKVSWVEPQLGPTDKRFEEYPDTSLAKWHTEHGFGS
;
A
#
# COMPACT_ATOMS: atom_id res chain seq x y z
N LEU A 1 0.72 -25.54 -10.66
CA LEU A 1 1.35 -25.14 -9.38
C LEU A 1 2.85 -25.15 -9.60
N ALA A 2 3.45 -24.01 -9.95
CA ALA A 2 4.90 -23.93 -10.09
C ALA A 2 5.51 -23.68 -8.71
N ARG A 3 6.35 -24.61 -8.25
CA ARG A 3 7.25 -24.45 -7.10
C ARG A 3 8.66 -24.25 -7.65
N THR A 4 9.39 -23.32 -7.06
CA THR A 4 10.85 -23.19 -7.18
C THR A 4 11.43 -22.97 -5.79
N THR A 5 12.47 -23.74 -5.44
CA THR A 5 13.26 -23.78 -4.20
C THR A 5 14.74 -23.67 -4.61
N ASP A 6 15.71 -23.07 -3.91
CA ASP A 6 15.82 -22.46 -2.57
C ASP A 6 17.04 -21.50 -2.52
N ALA A 7 16.99 -20.49 -1.64
CA ALA A 7 18.17 -19.87 -1.02
C ALA A 7 17.79 -19.37 0.39
N GLY A 8 17.99 -20.24 1.38
CA GLY A 8 17.64 -20.04 2.79
C GLY A 8 16.25 -20.60 3.10
N GLU A 9 16.18 -21.59 3.98
CA GLU A 9 14.93 -22.07 4.57
C GLU A 9 14.26 -20.90 5.31
N GLN A 10 13.47 -20.10 4.59
CA GLN A 10 12.60 -19.12 5.22
C GLN A 10 11.40 -19.91 5.72
N GLU A 11 11.32 -20.04 7.05
CA GLU A 11 10.18 -20.64 7.72
C GLU A 11 8.89 -19.96 7.21
N GLN A 12 8.00 -20.75 6.62
CA GLN A 12 6.74 -20.25 6.11
C GLN A 12 5.90 -19.81 7.32
N TYR A 13 5.73 -18.50 7.47
CA TYR A 13 4.89 -17.95 8.52
C TYR A 13 3.70 -17.22 7.91
N GLN A 14 2.57 -17.27 8.62
CA GLN A 14 1.41 -16.49 8.23
C GLN A 14 1.71 -15.00 8.40
N SER A 15 1.58 -14.25 7.31
CA SER A 15 1.72 -12.79 7.35
C SER A 15 0.75 -12.20 8.39
N ARG A 16 1.27 -11.26 9.18
CA ARG A 16 0.45 -10.46 10.11
C ARG A 16 -0.39 -9.41 9.40
N HIS A 17 -0.22 -9.26 8.08
CA HIS A 17 -0.96 -8.32 7.26
C HIS A 17 -2.14 -9.02 6.62
N GLU A 18 -3.34 -8.60 7.02
CA GLU A 18 -4.61 -9.10 6.55
C GLU A 18 -5.22 -8.12 5.54
N ARG A 19 -5.87 -8.67 4.51
CA ARG A 19 -6.53 -7.91 3.45
C ARG A 19 -7.94 -8.44 3.32
N HIS A 20 -8.92 -7.56 3.46
CA HIS A 20 -10.32 -7.92 3.40
C HIS A 20 -10.92 -7.51 2.06
N PHE A 21 -11.58 -8.45 1.39
CA PHE A 21 -12.17 -8.25 0.07
C PHE A 21 -13.69 -8.42 0.12
N CYS A 22 -14.41 -7.76 -0.78
CA CYS A 22 -15.83 -8.00 -0.99
C CYS A 22 -16.06 -9.43 -1.50
N GLY A 23 -16.95 -10.19 -0.85
CA GLY A 23 -17.27 -11.57 -1.23
C GLY A 23 -18.03 -11.70 -2.56
N GLU A 24 -18.61 -10.62 -3.07
CA GLU A 24 -19.39 -10.63 -4.32
C GLU A 24 -18.53 -10.23 -5.53
N CYS A 25 -17.75 -9.16 -5.42
CA CYS A 25 -17.00 -8.58 -6.54
C CYS A 25 -15.48 -8.64 -6.41
N GLY A 26 -14.94 -9.04 -5.25
CA GLY A 26 -13.51 -9.15 -5.02
C GLY A 26 -12.77 -7.81 -4.81
N SER A 27 -13.47 -6.67 -4.71
CA SER A 27 -12.85 -5.37 -4.41
C SER A 27 -12.13 -5.39 -3.06
N HIS A 28 -10.94 -4.81 -2.98
CA HIS A 28 -10.22 -4.63 -1.70
C HIS A 28 -10.90 -3.53 -0.88
N LEU A 29 -11.31 -3.87 0.35
CA LEU A 29 -12.09 -2.98 1.21
C LEU A 29 -11.20 -2.30 2.24
N TRP A 30 -10.42 -3.08 2.97
CA TRP A 30 -9.51 -2.57 4.00
C TRP A 30 -8.40 -3.56 4.29
N ALA A 31 -7.31 -3.05 4.86
CA ALA A 31 -6.20 -3.84 5.37
C ALA A 31 -5.97 -3.61 6.86
N PHE A 32 -5.49 -4.64 7.53
CA PHE A 32 -5.17 -4.66 8.96
C PHE A 32 -3.79 -5.27 9.17
N ASN A 33 -3.11 -4.88 10.26
CA ASN A 33 -1.88 -5.53 10.67
C ASN A 33 -1.81 -5.61 12.19
N SER A 34 -1.64 -6.82 12.74
CA SER A 34 -1.64 -7.03 14.19
C SER A 34 -0.48 -6.37 14.95
N ARG A 35 0.52 -5.80 14.25
CA ARG A 35 1.55 -4.94 14.85
C ARG A 35 1.03 -3.54 15.24
N TRP A 36 -0.04 -3.07 14.61
CA TRP A 36 -0.70 -1.79 14.86
C TRP A 36 -2.21 -2.03 15.04
N PRO A 37 -2.61 -2.73 16.13
CA PRO A 37 -3.98 -3.18 16.34
C PRO A 37 -5.02 -2.04 16.42
N GLU A 38 -4.57 -0.81 16.67
CA GLU A 38 -5.37 0.41 16.72
C GLU A 38 -5.71 0.99 15.33
N LEU A 39 -5.09 0.49 14.25
CA LEU A 39 -5.25 1.02 12.91
C LEU A 39 -6.03 0.06 11.99
N VAL A 40 -6.93 0.64 11.20
CA VAL A 40 -7.54 0.01 10.02
C VAL A 40 -7.27 0.91 8.82
N HIS A 41 -6.81 0.32 7.72
CA HIS A 41 -6.45 1.05 6.51
C HIS A 41 -7.50 0.82 5.41
N PRO A 42 -8.54 1.68 5.31
CA PRO A 42 -9.53 1.56 4.24
C PRO A 42 -8.91 1.87 2.88
N VAL A 43 -9.38 1.17 1.85
CA VAL A 43 -9.09 1.54 0.45
C VAL A 43 -10.00 2.69 0.06
N SER A 44 -9.46 3.75 -0.54
CA SER A 44 -10.25 4.95 -0.90
C SER A 44 -11.45 4.64 -1.78
N SER A 45 -11.37 3.63 -2.66
CA SER A 45 -12.48 3.20 -3.51
C SER A 45 -13.62 2.51 -2.76
N ALA A 46 -13.44 2.16 -1.48
CA ALA A 46 -14.47 1.60 -0.62
C ALA A 46 -15.23 2.66 0.20
N ILE A 47 -14.82 3.93 0.09
CA ILE A 47 -15.50 5.06 0.75
C ILE A 47 -16.54 5.63 -0.22
N ASP A 48 -17.79 5.71 0.24
CA ASP A 48 -18.96 6.12 -0.54
C ASP A 48 -19.32 7.62 -0.38
N THR A 49 -18.55 8.34 0.43
CA THR A 49 -18.63 9.79 0.57
C THR A 49 -17.60 10.49 -0.31
N GLU A 50 -17.85 11.77 -0.61
CA GLU A 50 -16.89 12.57 -1.37
C GLU A 50 -15.59 12.72 -0.60
N LEU A 51 -14.47 12.31 -1.22
CA LEU A 51 -13.12 12.47 -0.68
C LEU A 51 -12.47 13.74 -1.23
N PRO A 52 -11.69 14.47 -0.42
CA PRO A 52 -10.91 15.59 -0.91
C PRO A 52 -9.86 15.12 -1.92
N LYS A 53 -9.44 16.02 -2.81
CA LYS A 53 -8.28 15.76 -3.67
C LYS A 53 -7.02 15.61 -2.82
N SER A 54 -6.19 14.62 -3.15
CA SER A 54 -4.89 14.46 -2.50
C SER A 54 -4.01 15.68 -2.77
N PRO A 55 -3.34 16.26 -1.76
CA PRO A 55 -2.43 17.38 -1.95
C PRO A 55 -1.10 16.98 -2.62
N GLU A 56 -0.73 15.70 -2.54
CA GLU A 56 0.50 15.15 -3.13
C GLU A 56 0.26 13.70 -3.60
N THR A 57 0.99 13.26 -4.63
CA THR A 57 1.02 11.86 -5.07
C THR A 57 2.44 11.31 -5.00
N THR A 58 2.58 10.11 -4.44
CA THR A 58 3.85 9.38 -4.35
C THR A 58 3.69 8.01 -5.00
N HIS A 59 4.63 7.65 -5.87
CA HIS A 59 4.74 6.34 -6.51
C HIS A 59 5.88 5.56 -5.83
N MET A 60 5.56 4.41 -5.26
CA MET A 60 6.51 3.54 -4.55
C MET A 60 6.51 2.14 -5.16
N MET A 61 7.54 1.35 -4.85
CA MET A 61 7.72 -0.01 -5.38
C MET A 61 7.80 -0.06 -6.92
N LEU A 62 8.27 1.02 -7.57
CA LEU A 62 8.38 1.06 -9.03
C LEU A 62 9.37 0.02 -9.58
N GLY A 63 10.35 -0.41 -8.79
CA GLY A 63 11.32 -1.44 -9.16
C GLY A 63 10.70 -2.85 -9.21
N SER A 64 9.55 -3.04 -8.54
CA SER A 64 8.79 -4.29 -8.58
C SER A 64 7.79 -4.34 -9.75
N LYS A 65 7.63 -3.25 -10.52
CA LYS A 65 6.74 -3.24 -11.69
C LYS A 65 7.41 -3.99 -12.85
N VAL A 66 6.61 -4.66 -13.66
CA VAL A 66 7.08 -5.26 -14.92
C VAL A 66 7.45 -4.19 -15.95
N SER A 67 8.37 -4.48 -16.86
CA SER A 67 8.97 -3.50 -17.77
C SER A 67 7.95 -2.82 -18.70
N TRP A 68 6.88 -3.52 -19.09
CA TRP A 68 5.85 -3.02 -20.01
C TRP A 68 4.76 -2.17 -19.33
N VAL A 69 4.79 -2.01 -18.01
CA VAL A 69 3.84 -1.11 -17.32
C VAL A 69 4.40 0.31 -17.31
N GLU A 70 3.64 1.23 -17.89
CA GLU A 70 3.91 2.67 -17.86
C GLU A 70 3.14 3.32 -16.69
N PRO A 71 3.83 3.89 -15.68
CA PRO A 71 3.17 4.56 -14.57
C PRO A 71 2.62 5.93 -14.98
N GLN A 72 1.48 6.33 -14.42
CA GLN A 72 0.91 7.67 -14.60
C GLN A 72 1.57 8.65 -13.63
N LEU A 73 2.61 9.35 -14.09
CA LEU A 73 3.42 10.23 -13.25
C LEU A 73 3.11 11.69 -13.52
N GLY A 74 2.72 12.43 -12.47
CA GLY A 74 2.65 13.89 -12.48
C GLY A 74 4.04 14.55 -12.54
N PRO A 75 4.10 15.84 -12.90
CA PRO A 75 5.36 16.60 -12.98
C PRO A 75 6.03 16.79 -11.61
N THR A 76 5.26 16.74 -10.52
CA THR A 76 5.74 16.95 -9.14
C THR A 76 5.65 15.70 -8.28
N ASP A 77 5.24 14.56 -8.84
CA ASP A 77 5.05 13.32 -8.08
C ASP A 77 6.39 12.74 -7.65
N LYS A 78 6.47 12.31 -6.39
CA LYS A 78 7.65 11.61 -5.87
C LYS A 78 7.67 10.17 -6.37
N ARG A 79 8.87 9.63 -6.60
CA ARG A 79 9.08 8.33 -7.27
C ARG A 79 10.16 7.55 -6.52
N PHE A 80 9.85 6.32 -6.17
CA PHE A 80 10.75 5.43 -5.45
C PHE A 80 10.71 4.03 -6.07
N GLU A 81 11.90 3.45 -6.30
CA GLU A 81 12.05 2.06 -6.75
C GLU A 81 11.52 1.09 -5.67
N GLU A 82 11.71 1.44 -4.41
CA GLU A 82 11.23 0.71 -3.23
C GLU A 82 10.27 1.59 -2.40
N TYR A 83 10.14 1.34 -1.10
CA TYR A 83 9.40 2.21 -0.18
C TYR A 83 10.07 3.59 -0.02
N PRO A 84 9.29 4.66 0.23
CA PRO A 84 9.84 5.97 0.58
C PRO A 84 10.59 5.95 1.92
N ASP A 85 11.57 6.86 2.08
CA ASP A 85 12.30 7.04 3.35
C ASP A 85 11.40 7.56 4.50
N THR A 86 10.24 8.10 4.16
CA THR A 86 9.28 8.68 5.11
C THR A 86 8.04 7.80 5.22
N SER A 87 7.70 7.37 6.44
CA SER A 87 6.46 6.65 6.70
C SER A 87 5.23 7.54 6.44
N LEU A 88 4.10 6.95 6.06
CA LEU A 88 2.85 7.69 5.85
C LEU A 88 2.40 8.44 7.12
N ALA A 89 2.57 7.84 8.30
CA ALA A 89 2.23 8.50 9.57
C ALA A 89 3.08 9.77 9.80
N LYS A 90 4.40 9.67 9.62
CA LYS A 90 5.31 10.82 9.70
C LYS A 90 4.93 11.90 8.66
N TRP A 91 4.63 11.50 7.43
CA TRP A 91 4.18 12.43 6.39
C TRP A 91 2.93 13.18 6.83
N HIS A 92 1.92 12.48 7.37
CA HIS A 92 0.72 13.13 7.90
C HIS A 92 1.05 14.15 8.99
N THR A 93 1.91 13.82 9.96
CA THR A 93 2.33 14.76 10.99
C THR A 93 2.99 16.01 10.41
N GLU A 94 3.93 15.86 9.47
CA GLU A 94 4.66 16.98 8.84
C GLU A 94 3.74 17.91 8.02
N HIS A 95 2.62 17.39 7.52
CA HIS A 95 1.67 18.11 6.68
C HIS A 95 0.41 18.56 7.45
N GLY A 96 0.38 18.41 8.77
CA GLY A 96 -0.74 18.85 9.62
C GLY A 96 -1.98 17.94 9.58
N PHE A 97 -1.82 16.69 9.14
CA PHE A 97 -2.85 15.64 9.13
C PHE A 97 -2.68 14.61 10.26
N GLY A 98 -1.66 14.76 11.12
CA GLY A 98 -1.49 13.91 12.29
C GLY A 98 -2.58 14.21 13.33
N SER A 99 -3.28 13.17 13.77
CA SER A 99 -4.21 13.20 14.91
C SER A 99 -3.47 13.35 16.23
#